data_AF-A0A1V5AJN1-F1
#
_entry.id   AF-A0A1V5AJN1-F1
#
_cell.length_a   1.000
_cell.length_b   1.000
_cell.length_c   1.000
_cell.angle_alpha   90.00
_cell.angle_beta   90.00
_cell.angle_gamma   90.00
#
_symmetry.space_group_name_H-M   'P 1'
#
loop_
_entity.id
_entity.type
_entity.pdbx_description
1 polymer ?
#
loop_
_entity_poly.entity_id
_entity_poly.type
_entity_poly.pdbx_seq_one_letter_code
_entity_poly.pdbx_strand_id
1 'polypeptide(L)'
;MSDVGEETTGAIDRSVLASLRQLQVSGEPDIVAEVGGLFIEHAPGKISAIEQAVEKRDAKGLQVAAHGLKSSSAYVGGMRLSAICKELEQIGRSGVLDGAKEKAQMLRAEFALVVAGLEEEIKSAKGR
;
A
#
# COMPACT_ATOMS: atom_id res chain seq x y z
N MET A 1 -13.82 -10.09 30.75
CA MET A 1 -13.95 -8.76 30.14
C MET A 1 -12.65 -8.04 30.38
N SER A 2 -11.74 -8.14 29.43
CA SER A 2 -10.53 -7.34 29.38
C SER A 2 -10.42 -6.87 27.95
N ASP A 3 -10.48 -5.56 27.88
CA ASP A 3 -10.42 -4.64 26.76
C ASP A 3 -9.13 -4.80 25.93
N VAL A 4 -9.11 -4.09 24.80
CA VAL A 4 -7.99 -3.80 23.89
C VAL A 4 -7.84 -4.74 22.68
N GLY A 5 -8.41 -4.27 21.57
CA GLY A 5 -8.09 -4.74 20.22
C GLY A 5 -8.55 -3.79 19.12
N GLU A 6 -8.72 -2.50 19.42
CA GLU A 6 -8.93 -1.44 18.43
C GLU A 6 -7.64 -0.62 18.32
N GLU A 7 -6.62 -1.21 17.70
CA GLU A 7 -5.47 -0.45 17.19
C GLU A 7 -5.38 -0.63 15.67
N THR A 8 -6.39 -0.13 14.96
CA THR A 8 -6.31 0.14 13.51
C THR A 8 -6.32 1.65 13.22
N THR A 9 -5.89 2.46 14.20
CA THR A 9 -5.94 3.93 14.13
C THR A 9 -4.81 4.55 13.29
N GLY A 10 -4.21 3.80 12.38
CA GLY A 10 -3.18 4.27 11.47
C GLY A 10 -3.27 3.58 10.12
N ALA A 11 -2.82 4.25 9.05
CA ALA A 11 -2.83 3.71 7.68
C ALA A 11 -1.90 2.50 7.48
N ILE A 12 -1.12 2.14 8.50
CA ILE A 12 -0.19 1.01 8.52
C ILE A 12 -0.56 0.05 9.65
N ASP A 13 -0.73 -1.22 9.29
CA ASP A 13 -0.79 -2.34 10.22
C ASP A 13 0.62 -2.65 10.74
N ARG A 14 0.87 -2.27 11.99
CA ARG A 14 2.17 -2.46 12.65
C ARG A 14 2.49 -3.93 12.96
N SER A 15 1.48 -4.81 13.01
CA SER A 15 1.73 -6.24 13.23
C SER A 15 2.45 -6.88 12.03
N VAL A 16 2.19 -6.37 10.81
CA VAL A 16 2.92 -6.77 9.60
C VAL A 16 4.37 -6.32 9.68
N LEU A 17 4.62 -5.08 10.09
CA LEU A 17 5.98 -4.56 10.26
C LEU A 17 6.75 -5.29 11.36
N ALA A 18 6.08 -5.62 12.46
CA ALA A 18 6.66 -6.44 13.52
C ALA A 18 7.04 -7.83 13.00
N SER A 19 6.20 -8.45 12.16
CA SER A 19 6.49 -9.73 11.53
C SER A 19 7.68 -9.64 10.56
N LEU A 20 7.80 -8.56 9.78
CA LEU A 20 8.98 -8.32 8.94
C LEU A 20 10.26 -8.24 9.78
N ARG A 21 10.22 -7.53 10.92
CA ARG A 21 11.36 -7.40 11.83
C ARG A 21 11.79 -8.73 12.45
N GLN A 22 10.93 -9.75 12.50
CA GLN A 22 11.33 -11.11 12.91
C GLN A 22 12.24 -11.80 11.89
N LEU A 23 12.23 -11.36 10.64
CA LEU A 23 13.12 -11.83 9.57
C LEU A 23 14.46 -11.06 9.53
N GLN A 24 14.64 -10.07 10.41
CA GLN A 24 15.86 -9.26 10.47
C GLN A 24 17.07 -10.13 10.79
N VAL A 25 18.13 -9.98 9.99
CA VAL A 25 19.43 -10.57 10.28
C VAL A 25 20.25 -9.59 11.11
N SER A 26 20.87 -10.09 12.17
CA SER A 26 21.75 -9.29 13.03
C SER A 26 22.91 -8.74 12.22
N GLY A 27 23.11 -7.42 12.28
CA GLY A 27 24.18 -6.71 11.54
C GLY A 27 23.77 -6.18 10.16
N GLU A 28 22.59 -6.54 9.65
CA GLU A 28 22.02 -5.97 8.43
C GLU A 28 21.18 -4.71 8.72
N PRO A 29 20.95 -3.84 7.72
CA PRO A 29 20.03 -2.70 7.84
C PRO A 29 18.61 -3.13 8.26
N ASP A 30 17.87 -2.22 8.92
CA ASP A 30 16.47 -2.47 9.31
C ASP A 30 15.60 -2.79 8.08
N ILE A 31 15.06 -4.00 8.04
CA ILE A 31 14.28 -4.54 6.92
C ILE A 31 13.02 -3.73 6.64
N VAL A 32 12.43 -3.09 7.65
CA VAL A 32 11.27 -2.20 7.46
C VAL A 32 11.71 -0.92 6.74
N ALA A 33 12.89 -0.39 7.05
CA ALA A 33 13.45 0.74 6.34
C ALA A 33 13.79 0.43 4.88
N GLU A 34 14.33 -0.76 4.60
CA GLU A 34 14.62 -1.19 3.23
C GLU A 34 13.33 -1.38 2.41
N VAL A 35 12.42 -2.24 2.89
CA VAL A 35 11.17 -2.56 2.18
C VAL A 35 10.26 -1.34 2.09
N GLY A 36 10.13 -0.57 3.17
CA GLY A 36 9.35 0.66 3.19
C GLY A 36 9.90 1.71 2.24
N GLY A 37 11.23 1.87 2.18
CA GLY A 37 11.90 2.76 1.23
C GLY A 37 11.62 2.38 -0.23
N LEU A 38 11.79 1.10 -0.58
CA LEU A 38 11.49 0.58 -1.92
C LEU A 38 10.02 0.77 -2.32
N PHE A 39 9.10 0.60 -1.36
CA PHE A 39 7.69 0.87 -1.59
C PHE A 39 7.44 2.35 -1.90
N ILE A 40 7.98 3.27 -1.10
CA ILE A 40 7.84 4.72 -1.28
C ILE A 40 8.42 5.15 -2.64
N GLU A 41 9.54 4.58 -3.05
CA GLU A 41 10.19 4.88 -4.32
C GLU A 41 9.36 4.43 -5.54
N HIS A 42 8.82 3.21 -5.52
CA HIS A 42 8.23 2.61 -6.72
C HIS A 42 6.71 2.71 -6.81
N ALA A 43 6.00 2.82 -5.69
CA ALA A 43 4.54 2.90 -5.68
C ALA A 43 3.96 4.11 -6.47
N PRO A 44 4.57 5.31 -6.48
CA PRO A 44 4.07 6.44 -7.27
C PRO A 44 3.91 6.13 -8.76
N GLY A 45 4.84 5.36 -9.34
CA GLY A 45 4.76 4.93 -10.74
C GLY A 45 3.56 4.02 -11.01
N LYS A 46 3.22 3.12 -10.06
CA LYS A 46 2.04 2.26 -10.17
C LYS A 46 0.74 3.03 -10.01
N ILE A 47 0.70 4.03 -9.12
CA ILE A 47 -0.46 4.92 -8.95
C ILE A 47 -0.71 5.71 -10.22
N SER A 48 0.34 6.31 -10.81
CA SER A 48 0.19 7.01 -12.09
C SER A 48 -0.30 6.08 -13.20
N ALA A 49 0.18 4.84 -13.26
CA ALA A 49 -0.30 3.85 -14.23
C ALA A 49 -1.79 3.52 -14.04
N ILE A 50 -2.27 3.43 -12.79
CA ILE A 50 -3.70 3.24 -12.47
C ILE A 50 -4.52 4.44 -12.95
N GLU A 51 -4.10 5.66 -12.61
CA GLU A 51 -4.80 6.90 -13.00
C GLU A 51 -4.89 7.03 -14.53
N GLN A 52 -3.78 6.78 -15.24
CA GLN A 52 -3.75 6.80 -16.70
C GLN A 52 -4.64 5.71 -17.31
N ALA A 53 -4.67 4.51 -16.73
CA ALA A 53 -5.54 3.44 -17.23
C ALA A 53 -7.02 3.80 -17.07
N VAL A 54 -7.39 4.47 -15.96
CA VAL A 54 -8.74 5.00 -15.78
C VAL A 54 -9.08 6.06 -16.82
N GLU A 55 -8.19 7.04 -17.03
CA GLU A 55 -8.41 8.13 -18.01
C GLU A 55 -8.55 7.61 -19.44
N LYS A 56 -7.71 6.64 -19.83
CA LYS A 56 -7.72 6.04 -21.17
C LYS A 56 -8.79 4.95 -21.34
N ARG A 57 -9.57 4.67 -20.30
CA ARG A 57 -10.51 3.54 -20.22
C ARG A 57 -9.86 2.19 -20.56
N ASP A 58 -8.59 2.01 -20.18
CA ASP A 58 -7.84 0.77 -20.36
C ASP A 58 -8.08 -0.19 -19.19
N ALA A 59 -9.09 -1.05 -19.34
CA ALA A 59 -9.47 -1.99 -18.30
C ALA A 59 -8.36 -3.02 -17.98
N LYS A 60 -7.58 -3.42 -19.00
CA LYS A 60 -6.50 -4.38 -18.80
C LYS A 60 -5.32 -3.73 -18.08
N GLY A 61 -4.93 -2.53 -18.48
CA GLY A 61 -3.92 -1.73 -17.81
C GLY A 61 -4.28 -1.48 -16.35
N LEU A 62 -5.55 -1.16 -16.07
CA LEU A 62 -6.04 -0.95 -14.70
C LEU A 62 -5.88 -2.22 -13.86
N GLN A 63 -6.32 -3.36 -14.38
CA GLN A 63 -6.19 -4.65 -13.70
C GLN A 63 -4.74 -4.95 -13.31
N VAL A 64 -3.81 -4.82 -14.26
CA VAL A 64 -2.40 -5.18 -14.06
C VAL A 64 -1.72 -4.24 -13.08
N ALA A 65 -1.94 -2.92 -13.24
CA ALA A 65 -1.32 -1.93 -12.36
C ALA A 65 -1.84 -2.06 -10.91
N ALA A 66 -3.15 -2.23 -10.74
CA ALA A 66 -3.78 -2.43 -9.43
C ALA A 66 -3.32 -3.74 -8.77
N HIS A 67 -3.23 -4.85 -9.52
CA HIS A 67 -2.71 -6.12 -9.00
C HIS A 67 -1.29 -5.97 -8.44
N GLY A 68 -0.40 -5.30 -9.18
CA GLY A 68 0.99 -5.09 -8.76
C GLY A 68 1.11 -4.24 -7.50
N LEU A 69 0.28 -3.20 -7.35
CA LEU A 69 0.30 -2.33 -6.17
C LEU A 69 -0.36 -2.99 -4.94
N LYS A 70 -1.36 -3.86 -5.15
CA LYS A 70 -2.08 -4.56 -4.08
C LYS A 70 -1.12 -5.35 -3.17
N SER A 71 -0.32 -6.23 -3.77
CA SER A 71 0.58 -7.10 -3.00
C SER A 71 1.67 -6.31 -2.29
N SER A 72 2.26 -5.31 -2.96
CA SER A 72 3.27 -4.45 -2.34
C SER A 72 2.69 -3.63 -1.18
N SER A 73 1.44 -3.17 -1.30
CA SER A 73 0.76 -2.45 -0.22
C SER A 73 0.51 -3.34 0.99
N ALA A 74 0.07 -4.58 0.78
CA ALA A 74 -0.11 -5.54 1.87
C ALA A 74 1.22 -5.88 2.57
N TYR A 75 2.30 -6.02 1.80
CA TYR A 75 3.61 -6.36 2.34
C TYR A 75 4.15 -5.32 3.33
N VAL A 76 3.79 -4.05 3.17
CA VAL A 76 4.18 -2.95 4.07
C VAL A 76 3.13 -2.60 5.15
N GLY A 77 2.10 -3.43 5.32
CA GLY A 77 1.04 -3.16 6.30
C GLY A 77 -0.05 -2.19 5.82
N GLY A 78 0.00 -1.71 4.57
CA GLY A 78 -1.01 -0.82 3.97
C GLY A 78 -2.30 -1.56 3.58
N MET A 79 -3.03 -2.08 4.57
CA MET A 79 -4.18 -2.98 4.35
C MET A 79 -5.33 -2.31 3.60
N ARG A 80 -5.67 -1.08 3.96
CA ARG A 80 -6.74 -0.34 3.28
C ARG A 80 -6.35 0.04 1.85
N LEU A 81 -5.09 0.43 1.63
CA LEU A 81 -4.56 0.66 0.29
C LEU A 81 -4.64 -0.61 -0.58
N SER A 82 -4.24 -1.76 -0.02
CA SER A 82 -4.37 -3.06 -0.69
C SER A 82 -5.83 -3.41 -1.04
N ALA A 83 -6.78 -3.13 -0.14
CA ALA A 83 -8.20 -3.33 -0.41
C ALA A 83 -8.71 -2.46 -1.57
N ILE A 84 -8.33 -1.18 -1.63
CA ILE A 84 -8.69 -0.29 -2.74
C ILE A 84 -8.07 -0.80 -4.06
N CYS A 85 -6.82 -1.26 -4.05
CA CYS A 85 -6.21 -1.89 -5.22
C CYS A 85 -6.98 -3.14 -5.67
N LYS A 86 -7.45 -3.96 -4.73
CA LYS A 86 -8.27 -5.14 -5.06
C LYS A 86 -9.59 -4.76 -5.75
N GLU A 87 -10.25 -3.69 -5.31
CA GLU A 87 -11.46 -3.18 -5.96
C GLU A 87 -11.17 -2.70 -7.39
N LEU A 88 -10.12 -1.89 -7.58
CA LEU A 88 -9.68 -1.43 -8.90
C LEU A 88 -9.29 -2.59 -9.82
N GLU A 89 -8.63 -3.63 -9.29
CA GLU A 89 -8.30 -4.85 -10.01
C GLU A 89 -9.57 -5.57 -10.49
N GLN A 90 -10.62 -5.66 -9.66
CA GLN A 90 -11.90 -6.26 -10.06
C GLN A 90 -12.63 -5.40 -11.10
N ILE A 91 -12.63 -4.08 -10.94
CA ILE A 91 -13.19 -3.14 -11.92
C ILE A 91 -12.52 -3.35 -13.28
N GLY A 92 -11.18 -3.35 -13.34
CA GLY A 92 -10.43 -3.63 -14.55
C GLY A 92 -10.71 -5.03 -15.13
N ARG A 93 -10.81 -6.05 -14.28
CA ARG A 93 -11.14 -7.42 -14.71
C ARG A 93 -12.54 -7.54 -15.31
N SER A 94 -13.51 -6.76 -14.83
CA SER A 94 -14.89 -6.78 -15.32
C SER A 94 -15.04 -6.15 -16.71
N GLY A 95 -14.11 -5.28 -17.12
CA GLY A 95 -14.21 -4.47 -18.34
C GLY A 95 -15.15 -3.26 -18.21
N VAL A 96 -15.94 -3.17 -17.14
CA VAL A 96 -16.84 -2.04 -16.85
C VAL A 96 -16.15 -1.11 -15.86
N LEU A 97 -15.69 0.04 -16.34
CA LEU A 97 -14.86 0.99 -15.57
C LEU A 97 -15.65 2.04 -14.77
N ASP A 98 -16.92 1.77 -14.51
CA ASP A 98 -17.74 2.66 -13.70
C ASP A 98 -17.21 2.71 -12.26
N GLY A 99 -17.14 3.90 -11.68
CA GLY A 99 -16.56 4.12 -10.34
C GLY A 99 -15.03 4.05 -10.26
N ALA A 100 -14.32 3.66 -11.33
CA ALA A 100 -12.85 3.54 -11.30
C ALA A 100 -12.15 4.87 -10.94
N LYS A 101 -12.69 6.01 -11.41
CA LYS A 101 -12.14 7.34 -11.14
C LYS A 101 -12.21 7.73 -9.67
N GLU A 102 -13.36 7.52 -9.04
CA GLU A 102 -13.54 7.78 -7.61
C GLU A 102 -12.60 6.90 -6.78
N LYS A 103 -12.50 5.62 -7.13
CA LYS A 103 -11.59 4.68 -6.46
C LYS A 103 -10.12 5.03 -6.64
N ALA A 104 -9.71 5.53 -7.80
CA ALA A 104 -8.35 6.03 -8.01
C ALA A 104 -8.03 7.27 -7.16
N GLN A 105 -8.99 8.17 -6.95
CA GLN A 105 -8.83 9.30 -6.03
C GLN A 105 -8.68 8.85 -4.57
N MET A 106 -9.51 7.89 -4.14
CA MET A 106 -9.38 7.27 -2.80
C MET A 106 -8.03 6.58 -2.63
N LEU A 107 -7.57 5.86 -3.66
CA LEU A 107 -6.24 5.22 -3.69
C LEU A 107 -5.13 6.24 -3.44
N ARG A 108 -5.17 7.38 -4.13
CA ARG A 108 -4.15 8.44 -4.00
C ARG A 108 -4.12 9.03 -2.58
N ALA A 109 -5.29 9.29 -1.99
CA ALA A 109 -5.40 9.79 -0.63
C ALA A 109 -4.86 8.77 0.39
N GLU A 110 -5.26 7.50 0.26
CA GLU A 110 -4.80 6.43 1.15
C GLU A 110 -3.28 6.20 1.02
N PHE A 111 -2.74 6.27 -0.19
CA PHE A 111 -1.29 6.14 -0.41
C PHE A 111 -0.51 7.20 0.37
N ALA A 112 -0.97 8.46 0.40
CA ALA A 112 -0.30 9.51 1.16
C ALA A 112 -0.24 9.19 2.67
N LEU A 113 -1.30 8.59 3.21
CA LEU A 113 -1.34 8.17 4.62
C LEU A 113 -0.38 7.00 4.89
N VAL A 114 -0.33 6.02 3.98
CA VAL A 114 0.61 4.88 4.05
C VAL A 114 2.06 5.38 4.00
N VAL A 115 2.40 6.31 3.10
CA VAL A 115 3.74 6.90 3.02
C VAL A 115 4.11 7.60 4.32
N ALA A 116 3.21 8.43 4.87
CA ALA A 116 3.47 9.12 6.13
C ALA A 116 3.72 8.13 7.28
N GLY A 117 2.90 7.07 7.39
CA GLY A 117 3.08 6.04 8.41
C GLY A 117 4.40 5.26 8.26
N LEU A 118 4.80 4.94 7.03
CA LEU A 118 6.09 4.30 6.77
C LEU A 118 7.26 5.21 7.13
N GLU A 119 7.21 6.50 6.77
CA GLU A 119 8.26 7.45 7.13
C GLU A 119 8.44 7.60 8.65
N GLU A 120 7.35 7.59 9.42
CA GLU A 120 7.41 7.59 10.89
C GLU A 120 8.09 6.35 11.45
N GLU A 121 7.77 5.16 10.92
CA GLU A 121 8.39 3.90 11.31
C GLU A 121 9.89 3.87 10.96
N ILE A 122 10.27 4.41 9.80
CA ILE A 122 11.67 4.51 9.35
C ILE A 122 12.47 5.48 10.23
N LYS A 123 11.90 6.64 10.56
CA LYS A 123 12.54 7.62 11.47
C LYS A 123 12.74 7.00 12.85
N SER A 124 11.74 6.30 13.36
CA SER A 124 11.77 5.63 14.67
C SER A 124 12.75 4.46 14.71
N ALA A 125 13.12 3.86 13.57
CA ALA A 125 14.16 2.85 13.48
C ALA A 125 15.58 3.41 13.59
N LYS A 126 15.81 4.63 13.07
CA LYS A 126 17.14 5.27 13.09
C LYS A 126 17.56 5.80 14.47
N GLY A 127 16.61 5.94 15.39
CA GLY A 127 16.85 6.35 16.77
C GLY A 127 16.99 5.19 17.76
N ARG A 128 16.89 3.94 17.29
CA ARG A 128 17.03 2.71 18.10
C ARG A 128 18.45 2.17 18.08
#